data_AF-A0A165NJS8-F1
#
_entry.id   AF-A0A165NJS8-F1
#
_cell.length_a   1.000
_cell.length_b   1.000
_cell.length_c   1.000
_cell.angle_alpha   90.00
_cell.angle_beta   90.00
_cell.angle_gamma   90.00
#
_symmetry.space_group_name_H-M   'P 1'
#
loop_
_entity.id
_entity.type
_entity.pdbx_description
1 polymer ?
#
loop_
_entity_poly.entity_id
_entity_poly.type
_entity_poly.pdbx_seq_one_letter_code
_entity_poly.pdbx_strand_id
1 'polypeptide(L)'
;MWPFSSPTAEREYVSLLYKATACYASWDPLRPVRVGDYGRLQHDGSFAPEGNIFDEGLAERYKIDKSTHGQDELRYIVSDNGKEISVAPDVDISLESIVEGHVKCKVAFSKGRGALLAMLRPRLAAITYPGRLSRLLADQRDWRDFVLVSEVYTCRSYARLLTYNASREVTVGLGANVPIAPAIGLPVNVGGDVDVHWKTDCRSGDWKSAHYDSVLPRGAKHAAENPETGNEADRSGTLCYPLFKLVALRRPHGAPVSTVRGTFDYELPVAVPPWMEQHEEESEDAMSAEEGEEVPKPSWKDWLKCFMQAWISRLRQQAFKL
;
A
#
# COMPACT_ATOMS: atom_id res chain seq x y z
N MET A 1 25.63 20.68 6.16
CA MET A 1 24.58 20.85 7.17
C MET A 1 23.30 21.23 6.43
N TRP A 2 22.43 20.24 6.15
CA TRP A 2 21.21 20.48 5.39
C TRP A 2 20.15 21.06 6.33
N PRO A 3 19.39 22.11 5.93
CA PRO A 3 18.33 22.65 6.76
C PRO A 3 17.26 21.57 6.95
N PHE A 4 16.98 21.23 8.20
CA PHE A 4 15.96 20.26 8.62
C PHE A 4 14.62 20.64 8.00
N SER A 5 14.32 20.09 6.82
CA SER A 5 13.02 20.26 6.19
C SER A 5 12.04 19.49 7.05
N SER A 6 11.12 20.22 7.69
CA SER A 6 10.05 19.62 8.49
C SER A 6 9.37 18.48 7.72
N PRO A 7 9.03 17.36 8.36
CA PRO A 7 8.39 16.25 7.69
C PRO A 7 7.13 16.72 6.97
N THR A 8 7.06 16.48 5.66
CA THR A 8 5.86 16.76 4.86
C THR A 8 4.78 15.73 5.18
N ALA A 9 3.51 16.09 4.95
CA ALA A 9 2.39 15.15 5.12
C ALA A 9 2.58 13.87 4.29
N GLU A 10 3.12 14.00 3.09
CA GLU A 10 3.50 12.88 2.22
C GLU A 10 4.51 11.94 2.90
N ARG A 11 5.65 12.48 3.37
CA ARG A 11 6.68 11.67 4.03
C ARG A 11 6.12 10.94 5.25
N GLU A 12 5.28 11.60 6.04
CA GLU A 12 4.71 11.00 7.23
C GLU A 12 3.70 9.88 6.90
N TYR A 13 2.84 10.11 5.91
CA TYR A 13 1.92 9.09 5.41
C TYR A 13 2.67 7.84 4.89
N VAL A 14 3.69 8.07 4.05
CA VAL A 14 4.56 6.99 3.54
C VAL A 14 5.25 6.27 4.69
N SER A 15 5.82 7.00 5.66
CA SER A 15 6.53 6.40 6.80
C SER A 15 5.62 5.51 7.66
N LEU A 16 4.42 5.99 7.96
CA LEU A 16 3.45 5.29 8.81
C LEU A 16 2.97 3.99 8.15
N LEU A 17 2.70 4.01 6.85
CA LEU A 17 2.28 2.81 6.12
C LEU A 17 3.45 1.89 5.77
N TYR A 18 4.64 2.45 5.52
CA TYR A 18 5.86 1.66 5.30
C TYR A 18 6.21 0.83 6.54
N LYS A 19 6.13 1.40 7.74
CA LYS A 19 6.33 0.63 8.99
C LYS A 19 5.34 -0.53 9.12
N ALA A 20 4.08 -0.31 8.74
CA ALA A 20 3.04 -1.33 8.81
C ALA A 20 3.16 -2.42 7.74
N THR A 21 3.79 -2.15 6.59
CA THR A 21 3.70 -3.02 5.39
C THR A 21 5.01 -3.37 4.70
N ALA A 22 6.11 -2.69 5.02
CA ALA A 22 7.33 -2.66 4.22
C ALA A 22 7.08 -2.33 2.73
N CYS A 23 6.06 -1.52 2.45
CA CYS A 23 5.71 -1.05 1.10
C CYS A 23 5.57 0.48 1.10
N TYR A 24 5.85 1.11 -0.03
CA TYR A 24 5.65 2.53 -0.27
C TYR A 24 4.19 2.79 -0.62
N ALA A 25 3.52 3.59 0.21
CA ALA A 25 2.19 4.07 -0.10
C ALA A 25 2.28 5.28 -1.03
N SER A 26 1.60 5.22 -2.18
CA SER A 26 1.61 6.34 -3.11
C SER A 26 0.81 7.51 -2.53
N TRP A 27 1.44 8.68 -2.44
CA TRP A 27 0.73 9.92 -2.08
C TRP A 27 -0.28 10.33 -3.15
N ASP A 28 0.05 10.05 -4.41
CA ASP A 28 -0.85 10.18 -5.56
C ASP A 28 -1.07 8.83 -6.27
N PRO A 29 -2.06 8.04 -5.84
CA PRO A 29 -2.34 6.74 -6.44
C PRO A 29 -2.75 6.78 -7.92
N LEU A 30 -3.03 7.95 -8.50
CA LEU A 30 -3.32 8.05 -9.94
C LEU A 30 -2.05 8.04 -10.80
N ARG A 31 -0.87 8.27 -10.19
CA ARG A 31 0.41 8.18 -10.88
C ARG A 31 0.72 6.69 -11.14
N PRO A 32 0.92 6.29 -12.41
CA PRO A 32 1.16 4.88 -12.74
C PRO A 32 2.50 4.39 -12.20
N VAL A 33 2.47 3.19 -11.63
CA VAL A 33 3.65 2.43 -11.19
C VAL A 33 3.43 0.97 -11.58
N ARG A 34 4.36 0.37 -12.32
CA ARG A 34 4.26 -1.01 -12.80
C ARG A 34 5.31 -1.89 -12.14
N VAL A 35 4.99 -3.17 -12.02
CA VAL A 35 5.97 -4.18 -11.63
C VAL A 35 7.12 -4.17 -12.66
N GLY A 36 8.34 -4.17 -12.15
CA GLY A 36 9.55 -4.09 -12.95
C GLY A 36 9.98 -2.67 -13.33
N ASP A 37 9.20 -1.63 -12.96
CA ASP A 37 9.69 -0.27 -13.09
C ASP A 37 10.96 -0.11 -12.27
N TYR A 38 11.97 0.52 -12.84
CA TYR A 38 13.18 0.90 -12.14
C TYR A 38 13.35 2.41 -12.23
N GLY A 39 13.99 3.00 -11.23
CA GLY A 39 14.20 4.44 -11.18
C GLY A 39 14.85 4.85 -9.88
N ARG A 40 14.67 6.13 -9.50
CA ARG A 40 15.28 6.70 -8.30
C ARG A 40 14.23 7.20 -7.31
N LEU A 41 14.55 7.07 -6.03
CA LEU A 41 13.82 7.76 -4.98
C LEU A 41 14.30 9.20 -4.92
N GLN A 42 13.35 10.13 -5.08
CA GLN A 42 13.61 11.55 -4.93
C GLN A 42 13.72 11.92 -3.45
N HIS A 43 14.29 13.10 -3.17
CA HIS A 43 14.43 13.58 -1.80
C HIS A 43 13.07 13.72 -1.10
N ASP A 44 12.00 14.09 -1.81
CA ASP A 44 10.65 14.18 -1.25
C ASP A 44 10.01 12.81 -0.94
N GLY A 45 10.59 11.72 -1.44
CA GLY A 45 10.08 10.36 -1.28
C GLY A 45 9.28 9.83 -2.45
N SER A 46 9.04 10.66 -3.45
CA SER A 46 8.41 10.21 -4.68
C SER A 46 9.34 9.27 -5.44
N PHE A 47 8.75 8.24 -6.04
CA PHE A 47 9.44 7.35 -6.96
C PHE A 47 9.35 7.93 -8.38
N ALA A 48 10.51 8.14 -9.02
CA ALA A 48 10.61 8.58 -10.40
C ALA A 48 11.03 7.40 -11.29
N PRO A 49 10.09 6.74 -11.99
CA PRO A 49 10.43 5.65 -12.91
C PRO A 49 11.22 6.20 -14.10
N GLU A 50 12.29 5.49 -14.47
CA GLU A 50 13.16 5.80 -15.61
C GLU A 50 13.04 4.77 -16.74
N GLY A 51 12.62 3.54 -16.42
CA GLY A 51 12.39 2.47 -17.38
C GLY A 51 11.70 1.27 -16.74
N ASN A 52 11.55 0.18 -17.50
CA ASN A 52 10.90 -1.04 -17.01
C ASN A 52 11.62 -2.28 -17.55
N ILE A 53 12.01 -3.19 -16.65
CA ILE A 53 12.80 -4.37 -17.01
C ILE A 53 12.10 -5.31 -18.00
N PHE A 54 10.76 -5.31 -18.04
CA PHE A 54 10.00 -6.16 -18.97
C PHE A 54 9.93 -5.52 -20.36
N ASP A 55 9.80 -4.20 -20.42
CA ASP A 55 9.68 -3.47 -21.69
C ASP A 55 11.03 -3.42 -22.44
N GLU A 56 12.15 -3.49 -21.72
CA GLU A 56 13.51 -3.45 -22.28
C GLU A 56 14.12 -4.84 -22.55
N GLY A 57 13.37 -5.92 -22.33
CA GLY A 57 13.86 -7.29 -22.52
C GLY A 57 14.89 -7.76 -21.47
N LEU A 58 15.14 -6.97 -20.42
CA LEU A 58 16.02 -7.35 -19.32
C LEU A 58 15.43 -8.55 -18.56
N ALA A 59 14.14 -8.53 -18.26
CA ALA A 59 13.47 -9.61 -17.55
C ALA A 59 13.64 -10.96 -18.26
N GLU A 60 13.47 -11.02 -19.58
CA GLU A 60 13.62 -12.24 -20.38
C GLU A 60 15.05 -12.80 -20.26
N ARG A 61 16.06 -11.95 -20.38
CA ARG A 61 17.48 -12.32 -20.26
C ARG A 61 17.79 -12.99 -18.92
N TYR A 62 17.16 -12.53 -17.83
CA TYR A 62 17.34 -13.06 -16.48
C TYR A 62 16.29 -14.10 -16.09
N LYS A 63 15.39 -14.47 -17.02
CA LYS A 63 14.25 -15.39 -16.78
C LYS A 63 13.40 -14.89 -15.61
N ILE A 64 13.08 -13.60 -15.58
CA ILE A 64 12.25 -13.00 -14.57
C ILE A 64 10.82 -12.97 -15.10
N ASP A 65 9.92 -13.60 -14.37
CA ASP A 65 8.51 -13.65 -14.72
C ASP A 65 7.70 -12.71 -13.81
N LYS A 66 6.49 -12.36 -14.25
CA LYS A 66 5.51 -11.62 -13.44
C LYS A 66 4.28 -12.47 -13.21
N SER A 67 3.74 -12.43 -12.01
CA SER A 67 2.44 -13.02 -11.68
C SER A 67 1.48 -11.93 -11.22
N THR A 68 0.18 -12.18 -11.40
CA THR A 68 -0.88 -11.31 -10.88
C THR A 68 -1.87 -12.16 -10.10
N HIS A 69 -2.16 -11.72 -8.88
CA HIS A 69 -3.06 -12.38 -7.94
C HIS A 69 -4.09 -11.35 -7.48
N GLY A 70 -5.38 -11.67 -7.60
CA GLY A 70 -6.46 -10.92 -6.97
C GLY A 70 -7.05 -11.79 -5.88
N GLN A 71 -7.15 -11.29 -4.64
CA GLN A 71 -7.65 -12.12 -3.54
C GLN A 71 -8.62 -11.40 -2.60
N ASP A 72 -8.53 -10.08 -2.45
CA ASP A 72 -9.35 -9.39 -1.47
C ASP A 72 -10.47 -8.62 -2.16
N GLU A 73 -11.71 -8.76 -1.68
CA GLU A 73 -12.78 -7.84 -2.07
C GLU A 73 -12.50 -6.43 -1.54
N LEU A 74 -11.84 -6.35 -0.38
CA LEU A 74 -11.57 -5.12 0.32
C LEU A 74 -10.36 -5.32 1.23
N ARG A 75 -9.42 -4.38 1.20
CA ARG A 75 -8.24 -4.38 2.06
C ARG A 75 -8.09 -3.04 2.76
N TYR A 76 -7.92 -3.09 4.08
CA TYR A 76 -7.52 -1.96 4.90
C TYR A 76 -6.09 -2.13 5.38
N ILE A 77 -5.33 -1.06 5.31
CA ILE A 77 -3.99 -0.95 5.88
C ILE A 77 -4.02 0.25 6.81
N VAL A 78 -3.60 0.02 8.04
CA VAL A 78 -3.63 1.01 9.12
C VAL A 78 -2.21 1.09 9.69
N SER A 79 -1.77 2.29 10.03
CA SER A 79 -0.49 2.50 10.71
C SER A 79 -0.44 1.82 12.09
N ASP A 80 0.76 1.55 12.59
CA ASP A 80 0.97 0.75 13.83
C ASP A 80 0.31 1.33 15.09
N ASN A 81 0.09 2.65 15.12
CA ASN A 81 -0.61 3.33 16.21
C ASN A 81 -2.14 3.28 16.09
N GLY A 82 -2.68 2.74 14.99
CA GLY A 82 -4.10 2.56 14.74
C GLY A 82 -4.56 1.15 15.06
N LYS A 83 -5.71 1.04 15.72
CA LYS A 83 -6.37 -0.23 16.04
C LYS A 83 -7.75 -0.26 15.40
N GLU A 84 -8.01 -1.29 14.62
CA GLU A 84 -9.34 -1.54 14.09
C GLU A 84 -10.31 -1.83 15.26
N ILE A 85 -11.40 -1.07 15.28
CA ILE A 85 -12.54 -1.30 16.16
C ILE A 85 -13.54 -2.04 15.31
N SER A 86 -13.75 -3.33 15.59
CA SER A 86 -14.78 -4.13 14.92
C SER A 86 -16.12 -3.42 15.02
N VAL A 87 -16.67 -2.98 13.88
CA VAL A 87 -18.02 -2.45 13.82
C VAL A 87 -18.93 -3.65 13.73
N ALA A 88 -19.67 -3.94 14.79
CA ALA A 88 -20.77 -4.89 14.68
C ALA A 88 -21.77 -4.31 13.66
N PRO A 89 -22.28 -5.13 12.72
CA PRO A 89 -23.10 -4.65 11.61
C PRO A 89 -24.39 -3.92 12.03
N ASP A 90 -24.80 -4.03 13.30
CA ASP A 90 -26.04 -3.45 13.86
C ASP A 90 -25.85 -2.18 14.72
N VAL A 91 -24.64 -1.65 14.87
CA VAL A 91 -24.46 -0.41 15.66
C VAL A 91 -24.75 0.80 14.77
N ASP A 92 -25.88 1.44 15.07
CA ASP A 92 -26.37 2.68 14.49
C ASP A 92 -25.39 3.84 14.78
N ILE A 93 -24.33 3.92 13.99
CA ILE A 93 -23.42 5.06 13.95
C ILE A 93 -24.08 6.06 13.01
N SER A 94 -24.55 7.20 13.54
CA SER A 94 -25.23 8.31 12.83
C SER A 94 -24.42 8.90 11.66
N LEU A 95 -24.28 8.11 10.61
CA LEU A 95 -23.91 8.47 9.25
C LEU A 95 -25.11 8.09 8.39
N GLU A 96 -26.25 8.74 8.65
CA GLU A 96 -27.55 8.54 7.97
C GLU A 96 -27.46 8.71 6.44
N SER A 97 -26.35 9.27 5.93
CA SER A 97 -26.07 9.40 4.49
C SER A 97 -25.21 8.28 3.90
N ILE A 98 -24.63 7.37 4.68
CA ILE A 98 -24.04 6.12 4.16
C ILE A 98 -25.17 5.11 4.07
N VAL A 99 -26.04 5.32 3.09
CA VAL A 99 -27.12 4.39 2.73
C VAL A 99 -26.49 3.03 2.48
N GLU A 100 -26.75 2.05 3.35
CA GLU A 100 -26.45 0.61 3.24
C GLU A 100 -25.17 0.24 2.45
N GLY A 101 -24.10 1.01 2.65
CA GLY A 101 -22.80 0.68 2.09
C GLY A 101 -22.23 -0.52 2.85
N HIS A 102 -22.04 -1.65 2.16
CA HIS A 102 -21.55 -2.92 2.73
C HIS A 102 -20.14 -2.85 3.35
N VAL A 103 -19.44 -1.72 3.22
CA VAL A 103 -18.02 -1.58 3.51
C VAL A 103 -17.77 -0.39 4.43
N LYS A 104 -17.51 -0.66 5.71
CA LYS A 104 -17.15 0.33 6.74
C LYS A 104 -16.00 -0.21 7.59
N CYS A 105 -15.00 0.62 7.85
CA CYS A 105 -13.93 0.35 8.80
C CYS A 105 -13.83 1.50 9.79
N LYS A 106 -13.83 1.17 11.08
CA LYS A 106 -13.64 2.12 12.17
C LYS A 106 -12.28 1.85 12.82
N VAL A 107 -11.48 2.90 12.99
CA VAL A 107 -10.12 2.81 13.49
C VAL A 107 -9.92 3.84 14.59
N ALA A 108 -9.33 3.43 15.71
CA ALA A 108 -8.85 4.33 16.76
C ALA A 108 -7.35 4.51 16.69
N PHE A 109 -6.86 5.76 16.65
CA PHE A 109 -5.44 6.07 16.69
C PHE A 109 -5.02 6.46 18.11
N SER A 110 -4.04 5.74 18.65
CA SER A 110 -3.64 5.87 20.06
C SER A 110 -2.87 7.16 20.37
N LYS A 111 -1.93 7.58 19.50
CA LYS A 111 -1.07 8.76 19.67
C LYS A 111 -0.61 9.32 18.32
N GLY A 112 -0.41 10.63 18.25
CA GLY A 112 0.17 11.29 17.07
C GLY A 112 -0.74 11.22 15.83
N ARG A 113 -0.12 11.33 14.64
CA ARG A 113 -0.81 11.18 13.35
C ARG A 113 -1.01 9.71 13.02
N GLY A 114 -2.15 9.38 12.44
CA GLY A 114 -2.51 8.05 11.97
C GLY A 114 -2.65 8.03 10.46
N ALA A 115 -2.30 6.90 9.84
CA ALA A 115 -2.49 6.68 8.41
C ALA A 115 -3.42 5.49 8.17
N LEU A 116 -4.26 5.62 7.15
CA LEU A 116 -5.15 4.56 6.67
C LEU A 116 -5.15 4.55 5.14
N LEU A 117 -5.13 3.35 4.57
CA LEU A 117 -5.37 3.08 3.16
C LEU A 117 -6.41 1.97 3.02
N ALA A 118 -7.53 2.29 2.38
CA ALA A 118 -8.56 1.34 1.98
C ALA A 118 -8.49 1.12 0.46
N MET A 119 -8.57 -0.13 0.02
CA MET A 119 -8.58 -0.52 -1.38
C MET A 119 -9.73 -1.49 -1.63
N LEU A 120 -10.57 -1.21 -2.62
CA LEU A 120 -11.64 -2.12 -3.07
C LEU A 120 -11.13 -2.96 -4.23
N ARG A 121 -11.32 -4.28 -4.12
CA ARG A 121 -10.90 -5.31 -5.07
C ARG A 121 -9.44 -5.15 -5.53
N PRO A 122 -8.46 -4.98 -4.62
CA PRO A 122 -7.07 -4.83 -5.02
C PRO A 122 -6.55 -6.07 -5.74
N ARG A 123 -5.74 -5.84 -6.76
CA ARG A 123 -4.96 -6.83 -7.51
C ARG A 123 -3.49 -6.60 -7.22
N LEU A 124 -2.81 -7.64 -6.75
CA LEU A 124 -1.37 -7.65 -6.52
C LEU A 124 -0.68 -8.21 -7.77
N ALA A 125 0.15 -7.39 -8.42
CA ALA A 125 1.12 -7.87 -9.40
C ALA A 125 2.49 -7.95 -8.73
N ALA A 126 3.25 -9.02 -8.99
CA ALA A 126 4.55 -9.26 -8.37
C ALA A 126 5.53 -9.96 -9.31
N ILE A 127 6.83 -9.74 -9.09
CA ILE A 127 7.89 -10.50 -9.74
C ILE A 127 7.98 -11.90 -9.13
N THR A 128 7.97 -12.92 -9.98
CA THR A 128 8.14 -14.31 -9.56
C THR A 128 9.63 -14.61 -9.34
N TYR A 129 9.97 -15.23 -8.21
CA TYR A 129 11.35 -15.59 -7.81
C TYR A 129 12.30 -14.38 -7.66
N PRO A 130 12.15 -13.57 -6.59
CA PRO A 130 12.93 -12.34 -6.41
C PRO A 130 14.45 -12.57 -6.32
N GLY A 131 14.92 -13.79 -6.00
CA GLY A 131 16.34 -14.13 -6.03
C GLY A 131 17.01 -13.86 -7.38
N ARG A 132 16.27 -13.94 -8.50
CA ARG A 132 16.81 -13.63 -9.85
C ARG A 132 17.10 -12.15 -10.07
N LEU A 133 16.44 -11.27 -9.30
CA LEU A 133 16.67 -9.83 -9.38
C LEU A 133 18.07 -9.46 -8.87
N SER A 134 18.63 -10.21 -7.91
CA SER A 134 19.98 -9.94 -7.40
C SER A 134 21.00 -9.95 -8.52
N ARG A 135 20.88 -10.90 -9.46
CA ARG A 135 21.78 -11.04 -10.60
C ARG A 135 21.61 -9.91 -11.61
N LEU A 136 20.37 -9.54 -11.92
CA LEU A 136 20.07 -8.40 -12.79
C LEU A 136 20.71 -7.12 -12.21
N LEU A 137 20.45 -6.83 -10.94
CA LEU A 137 20.96 -5.61 -10.32
C LEU A 137 22.49 -5.64 -10.16
N ALA A 138 23.10 -6.81 -9.91
CA ALA A 138 24.55 -6.93 -9.80
C ALA A 138 25.28 -6.69 -11.12
N ASP A 139 24.67 -7.05 -12.25
CA ASP A 139 25.22 -6.84 -13.59
C ASP A 139 25.10 -5.36 -14.03
N GLN A 140 24.09 -4.63 -13.53
CA GLN A 140 23.86 -3.22 -13.83
C GLN A 140 24.70 -2.30 -12.93
N ARG A 141 25.97 -2.08 -13.29
CA ARG A 141 26.91 -1.28 -12.48
C ARG A 141 26.48 0.17 -12.26
N ASP A 142 25.69 0.72 -13.17
CA ASP A 142 25.21 2.11 -13.13
C ASP A 142 23.95 2.27 -12.26
N TRP A 143 23.40 1.16 -11.74
CA TRP A 143 22.16 1.12 -10.95
C TRP A 143 22.39 1.23 -9.43
N ARG A 144 23.49 1.84 -8.99
CA ARG A 144 23.86 1.88 -7.57
C ARG A 144 22.81 2.54 -6.68
N ASP A 145 22.13 3.57 -7.19
CA ASP A 145 21.09 4.31 -6.47
C ASP A 145 19.69 4.04 -7.03
N PHE A 146 19.56 3.00 -7.87
CA PHE A 146 18.28 2.63 -8.42
C PHE A 146 17.54 1.70 -7.48
N VAL A 147 16.24 1.90 -7.45
CA VAL A 147 15.28 1.00 -6.84
C VAL A 147 14.45 0.36 -7.95
N LEU A 148 13.95 -0.83 -7.67
CA LEU A 148 13.14 -1.61 -8.59
C LEU A 148 11.82 -1.98 -7.90
N VAL A 149 10.72 -1.84 -8.63
CA VAL A 149 9.39 -2.15 -8.16
C VAL A 149 9.15 -3.66 -8.28
N SER A 150 9.22 -4.39 -7.16
CA SER A 150 9.04 -5.84 -7.15
C SER A 150 7.58 -6.27 -7.03
N GLU A 151 6.75 -5.46 -6.37
CA GLU A 151 5.33 -5.73 -6.12
C GLU A 151 4.52 -4.44 -6.27
N VAL A 152 3.32 -4.52 -6.82
CA VAL A 152 2.39 -3.39 -6.97
C VAL A 152 0.97 -3.84 -6.65
N TYR A 153 0.30 -3.10 -5.77
CA TYR A 153 -1.14 -3.17 -5.62
C TYR A 153 -1.80 -2.20 -6.58
N THR A 154 -2.74 -2.72 -7.36
CA THR A 154 -3.60 -1.93 -8.24
C THR A 154 -5.06 -2.08 -7.82
N CYS A 155 -5.86 -1.03 -7.94
CA CYS A 155 -7.30 -1.10 -7.69
C CYS A 155 -8.02 -0.03 -8.50
N ARG A 156 -9.34 -0.14 -8.66
CA ARG A 156 -10.15 0.91 -9.28
C ARG A 156 -10.77 1.87 -8.27
N SER A 157 -10.67 1.55 -6.99
CA SER A 157 -11.23 2.36 -5.95
C SER A 157 -10.42 2.28 -4.67
N TYR A 158 -10.07 3.45 -4.15
CA TYR A 158 -9.26 3.60 -2.95
C TYR A 158 -9.70 4.79 -2.13
N ALA A 159 -9.36 4.76 -0.85
CA ALA A 159 -9.40 5.89 0.05
C ALA A 159 -8.13 5.92 0.88
N ARG A 160 -7.46 7.08 0.94
CA ARG A 160 -6.34 7.33 1.84
C ARG A 160 -6.68 8.44 2.83
N LEU A 161 -6.19 8.27 4.05
CA LEU A 161 -6.33 9.23 5.12
C LEU A 161 -4.99 9.37 5.87
N LEU A 162 -4.61 10.61 6.14
CA LEU A 162 -3.61 10.97 7.15
C LEU A 162 -4.25 11.91 8.16
N THR A 163 -4.35 11.51 9.44
CA THR A 163 -4.90 12.39 10.48
C THR A 163 -3.86 13.39 10.95
N TYR A 164 -4.24 14.63 11.29
CA TYR A 164 -3.30 15.63 11.83
C TYR A 164 -3.12 15.54 13.33
N ASN A 165 -4.16 15.08 14.03
CA ASN A 165 -4.19 14.92 15.47
C ASN A 165 -4.46 13.46 15.82
N ALA A 166 -4.20 13.11 17.08
CA ALA A 166 -4.67 11.87 17.67
C ALA A 166 -6.20 11.90 17.74
N SER A 167 -6.85 11.59 16.62
CA SER A 167 -8.28 11.36 16.58
C SER A 167 -8.58 10.13 17.41
N ARG A 168 -9.53 10.24 18.35
CA ARG A 168 -9.92 9.11 19.19
C ARG A 168 -10.43 7.96 18.31
N GLU A 169 -11.23 8.25 17.29
CA GLU A 169 -11.81 7.28 16.37
C GLU A 169 -12.08 7.92 15.01
N VAL A 170 -11.93 7.16 13.93
CA VAL A 170 -12.27 7.57 12.56
C VAL A 170 -12.97 6.41 11.87
N THR A 171 -14.05 6.72 11.16
CA THR A 171 -14.79 5.79 10.31
C THR A 171 -14.55 6.13 8.86
N VAL A 172 -14.11 5.15 8.07
CA VAL A 172 -13.98 5.23 6.61
C VAL A 172 -14.89 4.18 5.98
N GLY A 173 -15.73 4.58 5.03
CA GLY A 173 -16.64 3.66 4.37
C GLY A 173 -16.94 4.03 2.93
N LEU A 174 -17.44 3.07 2.17
CA LEU A 174 -17.93 3.25 0.81
C LEU A 174 -19.46 3.27 0.86
N GLY A 175 -20.09 4.34 0.36
CA GLY A 175 -21.54 4.50 0.38
C GLY A 175 -22.09 4.87 -0.99
N ALA A 176 -23.38 4.61 -1.20
CA ALA A 176 -24.12 5.09 -2.35
C ALA A 176 -24.84 6.41 -2.02
N ASN A 177 -24.77 7.40 -2.90
CA ASN A 177 -25.70 8.53 -2.88
C ASN A 177 -26.99 8.10 -3.59
N VAL A 178 -27.99 7.70 -2.82
CA VAL A 178 -29.35 7.55 -3.36
C VAL A 178 -30.00 8.93 -3.32
N PRO A 179 -30.42 9.51 -4.46
CA PRO A 179 -31.15 10.77 -4.44
C PRO A 179 -32.42 10.58 -3.61
N ILE A 180 -32.56 11.38 -2.55
CA ILE A 180 -33.73 11.38 -1.68
C ILE A 180 -34.92 11.73 -2.56
N ALA A 181 -35.77 10.76 -2.87
CA ALA A 181 -37.00 11.01 -3.59
C ALA A 181 -37.84 11.99 -2.77
N PRO A 182 -38.31 13.12 -3.34
CA PRO A 182 -39.25 13.98 -2.64
C PRO A 182 -40.52 13.16 -2.36
N ALA A 183 -41.04 13.26 -1.14
CA ALA A 183 -42.18 12.51 -0.59
C ALA A 183 -43.53 12.73 -1.30
N ILE A 184 -43.52 13.24 -2.53
CA ILE A 184 -44.71 13.59 -3.30
C ILE A 184 -45.00 12.45 -4.27
N GLY A 185 -45.71 11.42 -3.79
CA GLY A 185 -46.63 10.49 -4.48
C GLY A 185 -46.43 10.06 -5.95
N LEU A 186 -45.30 10.33 -6.59
CA LEU A 186 -45.03 10.04 -7.99
C LEU A 186 -44.20 8.75 -8.07
N PRO A 187 -44.54 7.83 -8.98
CA PRO A 187 -43.75 6.64 -9.21
C PRO A 187 -42.37 7.04 -9.70
N VAL A 188 -41.37 6.88 -8.84
CA VAL A 188 -39.97 7.12 -9.20
C VAL A 188 -39.58 5.98 -10.14
N ASN A 189 -39.39 6.28 -11.43
CA ASN A 189 -38.68 5.37 -12.32
C ASN A 189 -37.24 5.28 -11.81
N VAL A 190 -36.97 4.24 -11.02
CA VAL A 190 -35.66 3.95 -10.41
C VAL A 190 -34.72 3.43 -11.52
N GLY A 191 -34.35 4.34 -12.42
CA GLY A 191 -33.31 4.17 -13.45
C GLY A 191 -32.15 5.15 -13.26
N GLY A 192 -32.05 5.78 -12.09
CA GLY A 192 -30.97 6.70 -11.74
C GLY A 192 -29.66 5.95 -11.50
N ASP A 193 -28.58 6.49 -12.04
CA ASP A 193 -27.22 6.02 -11.79
C ASP A 193 -26.92 6.13 -10.29
N VAL A 194 -26.43 5.03 -9.68
CA VAL A 194 -26.10 5.01 -8.26
C VAL A 194 -24.65 5.43 -8.14
N ASP A 195 -24.43 6.68 -7.75
CA ASP A 195 -23.07 7.20 -7.52
C ASP A 195 -22.53 6.65 -6.20
N VAL A 196 -21.39 5.96 -6.27
CA VAL A 196 -20.74 5.31 -5.13
C VAL A 196 -19.44 6.04 -4.82
N HIS A 197 -19.28 6.49 -3.58
CA HIS A 197 -18.14 7.29 -3.15
C HIS A 197 -17.66 6.94 -1.74
N TRP A 198 -16.38 7.12 -1.52
CA TRP A 198 -15.80 6.97 -0.19
C TRP A 198 -16.16 8.17 0.69
N LYS A 199 -16.52 7.89 1.94
CA LYS A 199 -16.77 8.87 2.99
C LYS A 199 -15.87 8.62 4.19
N THR A 200 -15.61 9.69 4.92
CA THR A 200 -14.94 9.67 6.22
C THR A 200 -15.63 10.62 7.18
N ASP A 201 -15.69 10.27 8.47
CA ASP A 201 -16.12 11.18 9.54
C ASP A 201 -14.96 12.03 10.11
N CYS A 202 -13.74 11.84 9.59
CA CYS A 202 -12.56 12.56 10.03
C CYS A 202 -12.70 14.06 9.74
N ARG A 203 -12.72 14.88 10.79
CA ARG A 203 -12.83 16.35 10.68
C ARG A 203 -11.50 17.05 10.39
N SER A 204 -10.37 16.37 10.62
CA SER A 204 -9.03 16.96 10.49
C SER A 204 -8.02 15.94 9.96
N GLY A 205 -7.57 16.16 8.74
CA GLY A 205 -6.57 15.32 8.09
C GLY A 205 -6.49 15.59 6.60
N ASP A 206 -5.58 14.89 5.95
CA ASP A 206 -5.49 14.83 4.49
C ASP A 206 -6.25 13.60 3.99
N TRP A 207 -7.34 13.83 3.27
CA TRP A 207 -8.22 12.80 2.74
C TRP A 207 -8.24 12.85 1.21
N LYS A 208 -8.00 11.71 0.56
CA LYS A 208 -8.12 11.56 -0.89
C LYS A 208 -8.75 10.22 -1.20
N SER A 209 -9.69 10.19 -2.13
CA SER A 209 -10.34 8.95 -2.55
C SER A 209 -10.71 9.01 -4.03
N ALA A 210 -10.88 7.84 -4.63
CA ALA A 210 -11.41 7.68 -5.97
C ALA A 210 -12.23 6.39 -6.04
N HIS A 211 -13.23 6.39 -6.92
CA HIS A 211 -14.02 5.20 -7.22
C HIS A 211 -14.37 5.21 -8.71
N TYR A 212 -13.83 4.24 -9.44
CA TYR A 212 -14.08 4.06 -10.86
C TYR A 212 -14.76 2.70 -11.08
N ASP A 213 -16.05 2.60 -10.76
CA ASP A 213 -16.80 1.44 -11.22
C ASP A 213 -17.20 1.63 -12.69
N SER A 214 -17.06 0.56 -13.47
CA SER A 214 -17.66 0.51 -14.79
C SER A 214 -19.15 0.26 -14.59
N VAL A 215 -19.95 1.32 -14.50
CA VAL A 215 -21.40 1.19 -14.57
C VAL A 215 -21.72 0.57 -15.93
N LEU A 216 -21.98 -0.74 -15.95
CA LEU A 216 -22.50 -1.38 -17.14
C LEU A 216 -23.88 -0.74 -17.37
N PRO A 217 -24.10 -0.04 -18.50
CA PRO A 217 -25.38 0.59 -18.76
C PRO A 217 -26.45 -0.51 -18.72
N ARG A 218 -27.38 -0.40 -17.76
CA ARG A 218 -28.39 -1.42 -17.44
C ARG A 218 -29.44 -1.64 -18.54
N GLY A 219 -29.20 -1.11 -19.74
CA GLY A 219 -30.06 -1.17 -20.92
C GLY A 219 -29.50 -1.98 -22.10
N ALA A 220 -28.30 -2.55 -22.03
CA ALA A 220 -27.79 -3.44 -23.08
C ALA A 220 -28.46 -4.84 -23.00
N LYS A 221 -29.77 -4.87 -23.22
CA LYS A 221 -30.53 -6.12 -23.39
C LYS A 221 -30.15 -6.75 -24.74
N HIS A 222 -29.52 -7.91 -24.67
CA HIS A 222 -29.53 -8.96 -25.70
C HIS A 222 -29.02 -8.56 -27.10
N ALA A 223 -27.71 -8.49 -27.26
CA ALA A 223 -27.07 -9.02 -28.47
C ALA A 223 -26.24 -10.23 -28.03
N ALA A 224 -26.79 -11.42 -28.22
CA ALA A 224 -26.12 -12.67 -27.95
C ALA A 224 -25.05 -12.90 -29.04
N GLU A 225 -23.88 -12.29 -28.88
CA GLU A 225 -22.75 -12.54 -29.78
C GLU A 225 -21.50 -12.89 -28.95
N ASN A 226 -21.10 -14.15 -29.09
CA ASN A 226 -19.85 -14.82 -28.72
C ASN A 226 -18.91 -14.15 -27.68
N PRO A 227 -18.78 -14.71 -26.46
CA PRO A 227 -17.95 -14.14 -25.39
C PRO A 227 -16.44 -14.40 -25.48
N GLU A 228 -15.88 -14.95 -26.56
CA GLU A 228 -14.52 -15.52 -26.48
C GLU A 228 -13.32 -14.66 -26.94
N THR A 229 -13.50 -13.46 -27.52
CA THR A 229 -12.32 -12.70 -28.04
C THR A 229 -12.38 -11.19 -27.85
N GLY A 230 -13.24 -10.67 -26.99
CA GLY A 230 -13.34 -9.23 -26.73
C GLY A 230 -12.16 -8.71 -25.89
N ASN A 231 -11.25 -7.98 -26.53
CA ASN A 231 -10.16 -7.23 -25.90
C ASN A 231 -10.63 -6.48 -24.64
N GLU A 232 -10.27 -7.00 -23.45
CA GLU A 232 -10.55 -6.40 -22.14
C GLU A 232 -9.95 -4.99 -21.98
N ALA A 233 -9.10 -4.58 -22.92
CA ALA A 233 -8.42 -3.29 -22.96
C ALA A 233 -9.35 -2.07 -23.10
N ASP A 234 -10.56 -2.21 -23.65
CA ASP A 234 -11.40 -1.05 -23.99
C ASP A 234 -12.41 -0.66 -22.90
N ARG A 235 -12.53 -1.45 -21.82
CA ARG A 235 -13.32 -1.11 -20.61
C ARG A 235 -12.43 -0.57 -19.48
N SER A 236 -11.36 0.12 -19.88
CA SER A 236 -10.29 0.61 -19.01
C SER A 236 -10.73 1.81 -18.18
N GLY A 237 -11.56 1.57 -17.15
CA GLY A 237 -11.65 2.51 -16.03
C GLY A 237 -10.25 2.77 -15.46
N THR A 238 -9.99 4.01 -15.06
CA THR A 238 -8.68 4.44 -14.54
C THR A 238 -8.23 3.53 -13.39
N LEU A 239 -7.04 2.93 -13.52
CA LEU A 239 -6.42 2.14 -12.46
C LEU A 239 -5.65 3.07 -11.51
N CYS A 240 -5.68 2.72 -10.23
CA CYS A 240 -4.95 3.38 -9.16
C CYS A 240 -3.85 2.45 -8.65
N TYR A 241 -2.75 3.04 -8.17
CA TYR A 241 -1.52 2.40 -7.73
C TYR A 241 -1.19 2.82 -6.29
N PRO A 242 -2.04 2.47 -5.31
CA PRO A 242 -1.94 3.01 -3.95
C PRO A 242 -0.76 2.49 -3.12
N LEU A 243 -0.20 1.34 -3.46
CA LEU A 243 0.86 0.70 -2.67
C LEU A 243 1.80 -0.11 -3.57
N PHE A 244 3.11 0.01 -3.39
CA PHE A 244 4.10 -0.77 -4.13
C PHE A 244 5.35 -1.03 -3.30
N LYS A 245 6.07 -2.10 -3.61
CA LYS A 245 7.28 -2.51 -2.91
C LYS A 245 8.50 -2.21 -3.75
N LEU A 246 9.44 -1.51 -3.15
CA LEU A 246 10.72 -1.19 -3.76
C LEU A 246 11.79 -2.10 -3.18
N VAL A 247 12.64 -2.64 -4.04
CA VAL A 247 13.84 -3.38 -3.68
C VAL A 247 15.06 -2.69 -4.27
N ALA A 248 16.19 -2.76 -3.58
CA ALA A 248 17.43 -2.18 -4.05
C ALA A 248 18.58 -3.15 -3.81
N LEU A 249 19.60 -3.07 -4.68
CA LEU A 249 20.87 -3.71 -4.42
C LEU A 249 21.68 -2.83 -3.47
N ARG A 250 21.28 -2.79 -2.20
CA ARG A 250 22.20 -2.31 -1.18
C ARG A 250 23.27 -3.38 -1.00
N ARG A 251 24.47 -3.13 -1.51
CA ARG A 251 25.64 -3.74 -0.90
C ARG A 251 25.73 -3.12 0.49
N PRO A 252 25.56 -3.89 1.58
CA PRO A 252 25.84 -3.35 2.91
C PRO A 252 27.26 -2.79 2.86
N HIS A 253 27.46 -1.56 3.35
CA HIS A 253 28.81 -1.02 3.51
C HIS A 253 29.60 -2.03 4.35
N GLY A 254 30.68 -2.58 3.78
CA GLY A 254 31.51 -3.59 4.46
C GLY A 254 31.02 -5.04 4.40
N ALA A 255 29.93 -5.37 3.68
CA ALA A 255 29.61 -6.79 3.46
C ALA A 255 30.74 -7.46 2.66
N PRO A 256 31.32 -8.56 3.15
CA PRO A 256 32.35 -9.27 2.42
C PRO A 256 31.75 -9.70 1.07
N VAL A 257 32.45 -9.36 0.00
CA VAL A 257 32.16 -9.92 -1.33
C VAL A 257 32.44 -11.41 -1.20
N SER A 258 31.40 -12.20 -0.93
CA SER A 258 31.54 -13.65 -0.97
C SER A 258 31.99 -14.00 -2.39
N THR A 259 33.24 -14.43 -2.51
CA THR A 259 33.85 -14.85 -3.79
C THR A 259 33.48 -16.28 -4.14
N VAL A 260 32.57 -16.91 -3.38
CA VAL A 260 32.11 -18.27 -3.64
C VAL A 260 31.21 -18.25 -4.88
N ARG A 261 31.81 -18.63 -6.01
CA ARG A 261 31.11 -18.92 -7.27
C ARG A 261 30.08 -20.03 -7.05
N GLY A 262 28.83 -19.64 -6.82
CA GLY A 262 27.70 -20.55 -6.80
C GLY A 262 26.42 -19.78 -6.45
N THR A 263 25.60 -19.51 -7.46
CA THR A 263 24.20 -19.02 -7.36
C THR A 263 23.88 -18.10 -6.17
N PHE A 264 24.11 -16.79 -6.33
CA PHE A 264 23.71 -15.77 -5.36
C PHE A 264 22.22 -15.44 -5.44
N ASP A 265 21.35 -16.39 -5.09
CA ASP A 265 19.93 -16.10 -4.91
C ASP A 265 19.71 -15.65 -3.45
N TYR A 266 20.01 -14.39 -3.15
CA TYR A 266 19.62 -13.77 -1.89
C TYR A 266 18.38 -12.90 -2.09
N GLU A 267 17.54 -12.84 -1.06
CA GLU A 267 16.42 -11.91 -1.03
C GLU A 267 16.96 -10.48 -1.01
N LEU A 268 16.50 -9.68 -1.97
CA LEU A 268 16.87 -8.28 -2.01
C LEU A 268 16.23 -7.53 -0.84
N PRO A 269 16.97 -6.67 -0.14
CA PRO A 269 16.41 -5.87 0.91
C PRO A 269 15.35 -4.91 0.33
N VAL A 270 14.29 -4.71 1.10
CA VAL A 270 13.30 -3.66 0.80
C VAL A 270 14.00 -2.31 0.93
N ALA A 271 13.83 -1.45 -0.07
CA ALA A 271 14.36 -0.10 -0.03
C ALA A 271 13.69 0.68 1.10
N VAL A 272 14.48 1.30 1.96
CA VAL A 272 13.97 2.13 3.07
C VAL A 272 13.82 3.58 2.59
N PRO A 273 12.77 4.30 2.99
CA PRO A 273 12.63 5.71 2.61
C PRO A 273 13.84 6.53 3.09
N PRO A 274 14.40 7.44 2.28
CA PRO A 274 15.69 8.09 2.57
C PRO A 274 15.74 8.84 3.91
N TRP A 275 14.62 9.37 4.39
CA TRP A 275 14.54 10.08 5.68
C TRP A 275 14.40 9.14 6.89
N MET A 276 14.22 7.84 6.69
CA MET A 276 14.10 6.89 7.80
C MET A 276 15.44 6.27 8.20
N GLU A 277 16.48 6.42 7.38
CA GLU A 277 17.82 5.85 7.63
C GLU A 277 18.64 6.64 8.65
N GLN A 278 18.31 7.92 8.85
CA GLN A 278 19.12 8.85 9.62
C GLN A 278 19.11 8.59 11.14
N HIS A 279 18.22 7.72 11.64
CA HIS A 279 18.04 7.54 13.08
C HIS A 279 18.85 6.39 13.70
N GLU A 280 19.48 5.53 12.90
CA GLU A 280 20.22 4.38 13.46
C GLU A 280 21.66 4.75 13.86
N GLU A 281 22.33 5.62 13.10
CA GLU A 281 23.76 5.93 13.30
C GLU A 281 24.04 6.78 14.57
N GLU A 282 23.11 7.63 15.01
CA GLU A 282 23.35 8.50 16.18
C GLU A 282 23.21 7.78 17.53
N SER A 283 22.67 6.56 17.55
CA SER A 283 22.40 5.83 18.80
C SER A 283 23.58 4.99 19.31
N GLU A 284 24.54 4.66 18.44
CA GLU A 284 25.69 3.81 18.81
C GLU A 284 26.80 4.60 19.52
N ASP A 285 26.97 5.89 19.20
CA ASP A 285 28.00 6.75 19.82
C ASP A 285 27.62 7.27 21.22
N ALA A 286 26.34 7.15 21.62
CA ALA A 286 25.86 7.61 22.93
C ALA A 286 26.00 6.55 24.05
N MET A 287 26.45 5.33 23.74
CA MET A 287 26.42 4.20 24.67
C MET A 287 27.76 3.86 25.34
N SER A 288 28.80 4.69 25.19
CA SER A 288 30.15 4.41 25.71
C SER A 288 30.55 5.19 26.97
N ALA A 289 29.63 5.74 27.77
CA ALA A 289 30.00 6.64 28.87
C ALA A 289 29.38 6.43 30.26
N GLU A 290 28.46 5.49 30.51
CA GLU A 290 27.92 5.33 31.88
C GLU A 290 27.89 3.87 32.35
N GLU A 291 28.89 3.54 33.17
CA GLU A 291 28.93 2.39 34.07
C GLU A 291 27.92 2.63 35.20
N GLY A 292 26.74 2.00 35.14
CA GLY A 292 25.72 2.10 36.19
C GLY A 292 24.52 1.18 35.97
N GLU A 293 24.45 0.11 36.76
CA GLU A 293 23.33 -0.83 37.00
C GLU A 293 22.42 -1.21 35.80
N GLU A 294 22.71 -2.39 35.24
CA GLU A 294 21.94 -3.06 34.18
C GLU A 294 20.51 -3.40 34.60
N VAL A 295 19.53 -2.68 34.02
CA VAL A 295 18.20 -3.24 33.76
C VAL A 295 18.23 -3.86 32.37
N PRO A 296 17.93 -5.16 32.20
CA PRO A 296 18.01 -5.82 30.90
C PRO A 296 16.99 -5.21 29.94
N LYS A 297 17.48 -4.43 28.96
CA LYS A 297 16.66 -3.92 27.87
C LYS A 297 16.38 -5.07 26.88
N PRO A 298 15.12 -5.28 26.47
CA PRO A 298 14.78 -6.34 25.53
C PRO A 298 15.49 -6.10 24.19
N SER A 299 16.08 -7.17 23.64
CA SER A 299 16.84 -7.10 22.40
C SER A 299 15.90 -6.80 21.23
N TRP A 300 16.36 -6.08 20.21
CA TRP A 300 15.63 -5.92 18.96
C TRP A 300 15.26 -7.27 18.31
N LYS A 301 16.07 -8.32 18.57
CA LYS A 301 15.76 -9.70 18.19
C LYS A 301 14.49 -10.22 18.87
N ASP A 302 14.22 -9.80 20.09
CA ASP A 302 12.99 -10.14 20.82
C ASP A 302 11.79 -9.40 20.23
N TRP A 303 11.98 -8.16 19.77
CA TRP A 303 10.96 -7.40 19.03
C TRP A 303 10.62 -8.04 17.67
N LEU A 304 11.63 -8.39 16.87
CA LEU A 304 11.45 -9.09 15.59
C LEU A 304 10.81 -10.46 15.77
N LYS A 305 11.19 -11.20 16.83
CA LYS A 305 10.60 -12.50 17.13
C LYS A 305 9.13 -12.38 17.54
N CYS A 306 8.77 -11.39 18.35
CA CYS A 306 7.38 -11.07 18.68
C CYS A 306 6.58 -10.66 17.45
N PHE A 307 7.17 -9.85 16.55
CA PHE A 307 6.52 -9.40 15.32
C PHE A 307 6.28 -10.56 14.34
N MET A 308 7.28 -11.42 14.11
CA MET A 308 7.12 -12.61 13.26
C MET A 308 6.10 -13.58 13.84
N GLN A 309 6.07 -13.78 15.16
CA GLN A 309 5.06 -14.64 15.80
C GLN A 309 3.65 -14.06 15.69
N ALA A 310 3.47 -12.74 15.80
CA ALA A 310 2.19 -12.07 15.59
C ALA A 310 1.74 -12.18 14.12
N TRP A 311 2.64 -12.02 13.16
CA TRP A 311 2.35 -12.15 11.74
C TRP A 311 1.96 -13.58 11.34
N ILE A 312 2.72 -14.59 11.81
CA ILE A 312 2.39 -16.02 11.60
C ILE A 312 1.04 -16.37 12.24
N SER A 313 0.74 -15.82 13.42
CA SER A 313 -0.56 -16.03 14.08
C SER A 313 -1.71 -15.40 13.28
N ARG A 314 -1.50 -14.24 12.67
CA ARG A 314 -2.48 -13.57 11.81
C ARG A 314 -2.72 -14.32 10.50
N LEU A 315 -1.66 -14.85 9.89
CA LEU A 315 -1.75 -15.73 8.72
C LEU A 315 -2.50 -17.03 9.02
N ARG A 316 -2.27 -17.64 10.20
CA ARG A 316 -3.00 -18.84 10.65
C ARG A 316 -4.49 -18.57 10.90
N GLN A 317 -4.86 -17.39 11.39
CA GLN A 317 -6.26 -17.01 11.57
C GLN A 317 -6.98 -16.74 10.25
N GLN A 318 -6.26 -16.28 9.21
CA GLN A 318 -6.82 -16.12 7.87
C GLN A 318 -6.98 -17.47 7.14
N ALA A 319 -6.08 -18.42 7.37
CA ALA A 319 -6.15 -19.77 6.78
C ALA A 319 -7.28 -20.67 7.33
N PHE A 320 -7.83 -20.37 8.52
CA PHE A 320 -8.90 -21.15 9.16
C PHE A 320 -10.33 -20.63 8.83
N LYS A 321 -10.44 -19.59 8.01
CA LYS A 321 -11.73 -19.02 7.57
C LYS A 321 -12.09 -19.33 6.10
N LEU A 322 -11.36 -20.27 5.49
CA LEU A 322 -11.65 -20.89 4.19
C LEU A 322 -11.98 -22.37 4.42
#